data_AF-A0A0N0L7E6-F1
#
_entry.id   AF-A0A0N0L7E6-F1
#
_cell.length_a   1.000
_cell.length_b   1.000
_cell.length_c   1.000
_cell.angle_alpha   90.00
_cell.angle_beta   90.00
_cell.angle_gamma   90.00
#
_symmetry.space_group_name_H-M   'P 1'
#
loop_
_entity.id
_entity.type
_entity.pdbx_description
1 polymer ?
#
loop_
_entity_poly.entity_id
_entity_poly.type
_entity_poly.pdbx_seq_one_letter_code
_entity_poly.pdbx_strand_id
1 'polypeptide(L)'
;MQKTNVTPRLYTNDLITRAEKRLRALLHAGYQQFCFLTEFEHKLSEAEHEQRKAKGIAGKSALAATKTIMAATLGCERFSELHKQPLTVDEHLGGTELDQRLAHQASLLCAFISKNSSGLGMVTPPSLHELCTDFIDMWQPTACTPDELTQTIHRALQAKAAGELPDWFARHARPLESACWNEDLLLPKTVVYEALAMLKVADRESMTPAIWNTMAWHQMRENLGIAASRLAKTEEFSKTIRAVKILELLWESGIIYAGLQVAQMYHHVLTPNRLSLVRADKVIDKVFVQFLTSPNFPPVFITSESEAALFETYISVKIDVLRRTEDSGKILRLTQQIIDLVVYAKGRGFKEFADCALSILAPWLPELQNQGNEEFFALRDKISRYPKAEAYCQYMANLALSNYRPAAQH
;
A
#
# COMPACT_ATOMS: atom_id res chain seq x y z
N MET A 1 9.09 -26.01 -1.86
CA MET A 1 8.43 -24.92 -1.12
C MET A 1 7.25 -25.51 -0.37
N GLN A 2 7.30 -25.56 0.96
CA GLN A 2 6.15 -25.93 1.77
C GLN A 2 5.13 -24.80 1.66
N LYS A 3 3.95 -25.08 1.06
CA LYS A 3 2.81 -24.17 1.14
C LYS A 3 2.44 -24.05 2.62
N THR A 4 2.72 -22.92 3.23
CA THR A 4 2.08 -22.54 4.49
C THR A 4 0.58 -22.43 4.19
N ASN A 5 -0.14 -23.51 4.47
CA ASN A 5 -1.61 -23.49 4.53
C ASN A 5 -1.97 -22.59 5.71
N VAL A 6 -2.02 -21.27 5.47
CA VAL A 6 -2.54 -20.32 6.44
C VAL A 6 -4.05 -20.56 6.48
N THR A 7 -4.50 -21.34 7.46
CA THR A 7 -5.93 -21.50 7.74
C THR A 7 -6.52 -20.10 7.95
N PRO A 8 -7.53 -19.68 7.16
CA PRO A 8 -8.08 -18.35 7.27
C PRO A 8 -8.61 -18.11 8.69
N ARG A 9 -8.09 -17.08 9.36
CA ARG A 9 -8.56 -16.71 10.70
C ARG A 9 -9.95 -16.07 10.60
N LEU A 10 -10.90 -16.62 11.34
CA LEU A 10 -12.24 -16.07 11.48
C LEU A 10 -12.27 -15.04 12.61
N TYR A 11 -13.24 -14.13 12.55
CA TYR A 11 -13.47 -13.08 13.53
C TYR A 11 -14.01 -13.68 14.84
N THR A 12 -13.14 -13.89 15.81
CA THR A 12 -13.45 -14.58 17.07
C THR A 12 -14.00 -13.63 18.15
N ASN A 13 -14.52 -14.19 19.24
CA ASN A 13 -14.97 -13.42 20.42
C ASN A 13 -13.87 -12.52 21.01
N ASP A 14 -12.62 -12.97 20.98
CA ASP A 14 -11.49 -12.17 21.44
C ASP A 14 -11.27 -10.94 20.55
N LEU A 15 -11.38 -11.12 19.23
CA LEU A 15 -11.28 -10.02 18.26
C LEU A 15 -12.45 -9.04 18.42
N ILE A 16 -13.67 -9.56 18.60
CA ILE A 16 -14.86 -8.73 18.88
C ILE A 16 -14.61 -7.83 20.10
N THR A 17 -14.11 -8.42 21.19
CA THR A 17 -13.85 -7.68 22.43
C THR A 17 -12.73 -6.65 22.27
N ARG A 18 -11.66 -6.98 21.54
CA ARG A 18 -10.56 -6.05 21.27
C ARG A 18 -11.00 -4.89 20.38
N ALA A 19 -11.77 -5.17 19.34
CA ALA A 19 -12.31 -4.16 18.45
C ALA A 19 -13.25 -3.20 19.21
N GLU A 20 -14.14 -3.69 20.07
CA GLU A 20 -15.00 -2.85 20.91
C GLU A 20 -14.20 -1.96 21.87
N LYS A 21 -13.17 -2.51 22.54
CA LYS A 21 -12.30 -1.72 23.41
C LYS A 21 -11.60 -0.59 22.65
N ARG A 22 -11.16 -0.87 21.43
CA ARG A 22 -10.52 0.13 20.56
C ARG A 22 -11.48 1.19 20.07
N LEU A 23 -12.73 0.81 19.74
CA LEU A 23 -13.79 1.76 19.40
C LEU A 23 -13.95 2.78 20.51
N ARG A 24 -14.10 2.30 21.75
CA ARG A 24 -14.23 3.15 22.93
C ARG A 24 -13.02 4.06 23.13
N ALA A 25 -11.81 3.51 23.04
CA ALA A 25 -10.58 4.29 23.17
C ALA A 25 -10.49 5.38 22.09
N LEU A 26 -10.88 5.08 20.85
CA LEU A 26 -10.83 6.02 19.73
C LEU A 26 -11.84 7.17 19.90
N LEU A 27 -13.08 6.87 20.30
CA LEU A 27 -14.11 7.88 20.57
C LEU A 27 -13.74 8.79 21.74
N HIS A 28 -12.98 8.28 22.72
CA HIS A 28 -12.63 9.01 23.94
C HIS A 28 -11.23 9.67 23.85
N ALA A 29 -10.50 9.49 22.74
CA ALA A 29 -9.16 10.04 22.56
C ALA A 29 -9.15 11.56 22.33
N GLY A 30 -10.31 12.20 22.17
CA GLY A 30 -10.41 13.65 21.98
C GLY A 30 -9.98 14.13 20.58
N TYR A 31 -10.05 13.26 19.57
CA TYR A 31 -9.78 13.65 18.19
C TYR A 31 -10.88 14.60 17.68
N GLN A 32 -10.51 15.86 17.43
CA GLN A 32 -11.46 16.91 17.01
C GLN A 32 -12.28 16.53 15.77
N GLN A 33 -11.66 15.85 14.80
CA GLN A 33 -12.33 15.39 13.59
C GLN A 33 -13.47 14.38 13.86
N PHE A 34 -13.46 13.71 15.01
CA PHE A 34 -14.48 12.72 15.39
C PHE A 34 -15.39 13.19 16.53
N CYS A 35 -15.35 14.49 16.90
CA CYS A 35 -16.22 15.04 17.95
C CYS A 35 -17.70 14.72 17.73
N PHE A 36 -18.16 14.76 16.48
CA PHE A 36 -19.54 14.40 16.14
C PHE A 36 -19.87 12.93 16.46
N LEU A 37 -18.95 11.99 16.20
CA LEU A 37 -19.15 10.57 16.55
C LEU A 37 -19.14 10.35 18.06
N THR A 38 -18.27 11.07 18.78
CA THR A 38 -18.25 11.05 20.25
C THR A 38 -19.57 11.57 20.83
N GLU A 39 -20.07 12.69 20.32
CA GLU A 39 -21.37 13.24 20.74
C GLU A 39 -22.53 12.29 20.39
N PHE A 40 -22.48 11.68 19.20
CA PHE A 40 -23.47 10.69 18.78
C PHE A 40 -23.48 9.47 19.70
N GLU A 41 -22.31 8.93 20.07
CA GLU A 41 -22.22 7.82 21.02
C GLU A 41 -22.80 8.20 22.39
N HIS A 42 -22.51 9.40 22.88
CA HIS A 42 -23.05 9.88 24.15
C HIS A 42 -24.57 9.98 24.11
N LYS A 43 -25.14 10.63 23.08
CA LYS A 43 -26.60 10.76 22.90
C LYS A 43 -27.27 9.41 22.74
N LEU A 44 -26.66 8.49 21.99
CA LEU A 44 -27.15 7.13 21.84
C LEU A 44 -27.15 6.38 23.18
N SER A 45 -26.10 6.55 23.98
CA SER A 45 -25.99 5.95 25.32
C SER A 45 -27.09 6.47 26.27
N GLU A 46 -27.37 7.78 26.26
CA GLU A 46 -28.48 8.38 27.00
C GLU A 46 -29.82 7.79 26.57
N ALA A 47 -30.09 7.73 25.26
CA ALA A 47 -31.32 7.19 24.71
C ALA A 47 -31.53 5.70 25.04
N GLU A 48 -30.48 4.88 24.92
CA GLU A 48 -30.52 3.48 25.30
C GLU A 48 -30.77 3.28 26.81
N HIS A 49 -30.20 4.16 27.64
CA HIS A 49 -30.40 4.14 29.08
C HIS A 49 -31.85 4.46 29.46
N GLU A 50 -32.43 5.51 28.87
CA GLU A 50 -33.83 5.88 29.09
C GLU A 50 -34.80 4.81 28.58
N GLN A 51 -34.53 4.20 27.42
CA GLN A 51 -35.34 3.10 26.90
C GLN A 51 -35.33 1.88 27.86
N ARG A 52 -34.21 1.60 28.53
CA ARG A 52 -34.11 0.51 29.52
C ARG A 52 -34.81 0.84 30.83
N LYS A 53 -34.71 2.09 31.30
CA LYS A 53 -35.48 2.57 32.47
C LYS A 53 -36.97 2.39 32.22
N ALA A 54 -37.45 2.81 31.06
CA ALA A 54 -38.85 2.64 30.65
C ALA A 54 -39.30 1.16 30.61
N LYS A 55 -38.37 0.23 30.33
CA LYS A 55 -38.62 -1.22 30.33
C LYS A 55 -38.42 -1.90 31.70
N GLY A 56 -38.07 -1.16 32.75
CA GLY A 56 -37.86 -1.71 34.10
C GLY A 56 -36.59 -2.57 34.28
N ILE A 57 -35.59 -2.43 33.40
CA ILE A 57 -34.34 -3.25 33.40
C ILE A 57 -33.16 -2.46 33.99
N ALA A 58 -33.42 -1.46 34.84
CA ALA A 58 -32.36 -0.63 35.43
C ALA A 58 -31.43 -1.47 36.34
N GLY A 59 -30.11 -1.37 36.15
CA GLY A 59 -29.09 -1.97 37.04
C GLY A 59 -28.26 -3.14 36.47
N LYS A 60 -28.64 -3.76 35.35
CA LYS A 60 -27.74 -4.68 34.61
C LYS A 60 -26.76 -3.87 33.76
N SER A 61 -25.50 -4.30 33.63
CA SER A 61 -24.47 -3.55 32.89
C SER A 61 -25.03 -3.13 31.54
N ALA A 62 -25.12 -1.81 31.33
CA ALA A 62 -25.67 -1.28 30.10
C ALA A 62 -24.87 -1.86 28.93
N LEU A 63 -25.55 -2.32 27.87
CA LEU A 63 -24.87 -2.45 26.59
C LEU A 63 -24.34 -1.05 26.29
N ALA A 64 -23.03 -0.91 26.23
CA ALA A 64 -22.42 0.35 25.87
C ALA A 64 -22.85 0.69 24.44
N ALA A 65 -23.17 1.95 24.15
CA ALA A 65 -23.56 2.40 22.80
C ALA A 65 -22.51 1.99 21.75
N THR A 66 -21.23 1.87 22.17
CA THR A 66 -20.14 1.26 21.39
C THR A 66 -20.46 -0.14 20.84
N LYS A 67 -21.15 -1.00 21.60
CA LYS A 67 -21.57 -2.34 21.13
C LYS A 67 -22.65 -2.25 20.05
N THR A 68 -23.58 -1.30 20.18
CA THR A 68 -24.61 -1.04 19.17
C THR A 68 -23.98 -0.49 17.89
N ILE A 69 -23.09 0.50 18.01
CA ILE A 69 -22.31 1.06 16.89
C ILE A 69 -21.51 -0.04 16.19
N MET A 70 -20.87 -0.92 16.96
CA MET A 70 -20.08 -2.01 16.40
C MET A 70 -20.93 -3.04 15.66
N ALA A 71 -22.08 -3.43 16.22
CA ALA A 71 -23.01 -4.32 15.55
C ALA A 71 -23.48 -3.72 14.21
N ALA A 72 -23.90 -2.44 14.23
CA ALA A 72 -24.35 -1.73 13.04
C ALA A 72 -23.27 -1.64 11.97
N THR A 73 -22.03 -1.31 12.36
CA THR A 73 -20.88 -1.21 11.44
C THR A 73 -20.57 -2.54 10.74
N LEU A 74 -20.80 -3.66 11.43
CA LEU A 74 -20.58 -5.00 10.90
C LEU A 74 -21.82 -5.62 10.26
N GLY A 75 -22.92 -4.87 10.14
CA GLY A 75 -24.14 -5.32 9.48
C GLY A 75 -25.01 -6.28 10.31
N CYS A 76 -24.87 -6.25 11.63
CA CYS A 76 -25.71 -6.99 12.57
C CYS A 76 -26.76 -6.09 13.21
N GLU A 77 -27.95 -6.65 13.51
CA GLU A 77 -28.96 -5.93 14.31
C GLU A 77 -28.55 -5.85 15.77
N ARG A 78 -27.87 -6.89 16.29
CA ARG A 78 -27.45 -6.98 17.69
C ARG A 78 -25.99 -7.37 17.82
N PHE A 79 -25.32 -6.82 18.83
CA PHE A 79 -23.96 -7.23 19.17
C PHE A 79 -23.84 -8.73 19.47
N SER A 80 -24.89 -9.32 20.04
CA SER A 80 -24.96 -10.76 20.26
C SER A 80 -25.10 -11.58 18.98
N GLU A 81 -25.21 -11.01 17.79
CA GLU A 81 -25.29 -11.78 16.53
C GLU A 81 -23.95 -11.88 15.82
N LEU A 82 -22.96 -11.08 16.23
CA LEU A 82 -21.61 -11.08 15.64
C LEU A 82 -20.95 -12.46 15.67
N HIS A 83 -21.18 -13.25 16.71
CA HIS A 83 -20.61 -14.61 16.82
C HIS A 83 -21.21 -15.62 15.82
N LYS A 84 -22.34 -15.29 15.19
CA LYS A 84 -23.01 -16.15 14.20
C LYS A 84 -22.59 -15.83 12.78
N GLN A 85 -21.91 -14.70 12.57
CA GLN A 85 -21.42 -14.30 11.25
C GLN A 85 -19.97 -14.78 11.06
N PRO A 86 -19.72 -15.74 10.16
CA PRO A 86 -18.37 -16.08 9.78
C PRO A 86 -17.78 -14.92 8.97
N LEU A 87 -17.06 -14.03 9.65
CA LEU A 87 -16.31 -12.94 9.03
C LEU A 87 -14.84 -13.34 8.97
N THR A 88 -14.27 -13.38 7.78
CA THR A 88 -12.81 -13.51 7.59
C THR A 88 -12.13 -12.24 8.10
N VAL A 89 -11.02 -12.30 8.83
CA VAL A 89 -10.29 -11.07 9.22
C VAL A 89 -9.62 -10.39 8.03
N ASP A 90 -9.39 -9.09 8.15
CA ASP A 90 -8.89 -8.25 7.05
C ASP A 90 -7.53 -8.72 6.51
N GLU A 91 -6.67 -9.27 7.36
CA GLU A 91 -5.36 -9.78 6.96
C GLU A 91 -5.40 -10.97 6.00
N HIS A 92 -6.56 -11.60 5.80
CA HIS A 92 -6.70 -12.69 4.83
C HIS A 92 -7.41 -12.25 3.57
N LEU A 93 -7.94 -11.02 3.51
CA LEU A 93 -8.58 -10.50 2.32
C LEU A 93 -7.54 -10.03 1.29
N GLY A 94 -7.88 -10.15 0.01
CA GLY A 94 -7.15 -9.44 -1.03
C GLY A 94 -7.41 -7.92 -0.95
N GLY A 95 -6.52 -7.09 -1.49
CA GLY A 95 -6.65 -5.63 -1.42
C GLY A 95 -8.00 -5.09 -1.91
N THR A 96 -8.51 -5.58 -3.05
CA THR A 96 -9.83 -5.17 -3.55
C THR A 96 -10.97 -5.54 -2.59
N GLU A 97 -10.91 -6.72 -1.99
CA GLU A 97 -11.91 -7.18 -1.03
C GLU A 97 -11.84 -6.37 0.27
N LEU A 98 -10.63 -6.01 0.70
CA LEU A 98 -10.39 -5.16 1.86
C LEU A 98 -10.96 -3.76 1.64
N ASP A 99 -10.64 -3.11 0.53
CA ASP A 99 -11.14 -1.77 0.19
C ASP A 99 -12.68 -1.76 0.12
N GLN A 100 -13.28 -2.78 -0.50
CA GLN A 100 -14.72 -2.96 -0.55
C GLN A 100 -15.33 -3.14 0.85
N ARG A 101 -14.68 -3.92 1.70
CA ARG A 101 -15.15 -4.15 3.07
C ARG A 101 -15.09 -2.87 3.90
N LEU A 102 -13.98 -2.14 3.88
CA LEU A 102 -13.83 -0.89 4.62
C LEU A 102 -14.86 0.14 4.16
N ALA A 103 -15.05 0.29 2.84
CA ALA A 103 -16.09 1.15 2.28
C ALA A 103 -17.51 0.72 2.69
N HIS A 104 -17.78 -0.59 2.73
CA HIS A 104 -19.06 -1.12 3.19
C HIS A 104 -19.30 -0.83 4.68
N GLN A 105 -18.31 -1.07 5.53
CA GLN A 105 -18.38 -0.76 6.97
C GLN A 105 -18.61 0.74 7.22
N ALA A 106 -17.93 1.61 6.48
CA ALA A 106 -18.13 3.06 6.57
C ALA A 106 -19.54 3.47 6.13
N SER A 107 -20.05 2.84 5.07
CA SER A 107 -21.43 3.07 4.58
C SER A 107 -22.48 2.62 5.59
N LEU A 108 -22.28 1.46 6.23
CA LEU A 108 -23.17 0.94 7.27
C LEU A 108 -23.19 1.86 8.50
N LEU A 109 -22.02 2.32 8.95
CA LEU A 109 -21.92 3.28 10.05
C LEU A 109 -22.62 4.61 9.71
N CYS A 110 -22.37 5.16 8.52
CA CYS A 110 -23.01 6.37 8.03
C CYS A 110 -24.54 6.25 7.99
N ALA A 111 -25.06 5.14 7.44
CA ALA A 111 -26.49 4.89 7.39
C ALA A 111 -27.10 4.73 8.79
N PHE A 112 -26.40 4.05 9.70
CA PHE A 112 -26.83 3.88 11.08
C PHE A 112 -26.93 5.23 11.80
N ILE A 113 -25.92 6.09 11.67
CA ILE A 113 -25.93 7.42 12.27
C ILE A 113 -27.08 8.25 11.68
N SER A 114 -27.17 8.34 10.36
CA SER A 114 -28.20 9.12 9.67
C SER A 114 -29.62 8.73 10.08
N LYS A 115 -29.87 7.43 10.25
CA LYS A 115 -31.17 6.92 10.69
C LYS A 115 -31.54 7.32 12.12
N ASN A 116 -30.55 7.45 13.01
CA ASN A 116 -30.79 7.67 14.44
C ASN A 116 -30.60 9.13 14.85
N SER A 117 -29.85 9.95 14.11
CA SER A 117 -29.52 11.33 14.49
C SER A 117 -30.73 12.20 14.82
N SER A 118 -31.79 12.14 14.02
CA SER A 118 -33.00 12.96 14.25
C SER A 118 -33.71 12.59 15.57
N GLY A 119 -33.81 11.30 15.88
CA GLY A 119 -34.37 10.81 17.15
C GLY A 119 -33.50 11.15 18.36
N LEU A 120 -32.21 11.43 18.15
CA LEU A 120 -31.26 11.88 19.16
C LEU A 120 -31.15 13.41 19.25
N GLY A 121 -31.91 14.16 18.45
CA GLY A 121 -31.85 15.63 18.41
C GLY A 121 -30.58 16.18 17.75
N MET A 122 -29.92 15.39 16.90
CA MET A 122 -28.68 15.76 16.22
C MET A 122 -28.92 16.06 14.74
N VAL A 123 -28.17 17.02 14.20
CA VAL A 123 -28.12 17.30 12.76
C VAL A 123 -26.87 16.64 12.18
N THR A 124 -27.03 15.82 11.15
CA THR A 124 -25.90 15.15 10.51
C THR A 124 -25.08 16.15 9.69
N PRO A 125 -23.74 16.14 9.81
CA PRO A 125 -22.89 16.99 8.98
C PRO A 125 -22.95 16.53 7.51
N PRO A 126 -22.78 17.46 6.54
CA PRO A 126 -22.74 17.10 5.13
C PRO A 126 -21.56 16.16 4.79
N SER A 127 -20.48 16.20 5.57
CA SER A 127 -19.29 15.36 5.43
C SER A 127 -19.37 14.02 6.20
N LEU A 128 -20.56 13.60 6.66
CA LEU A 128 -20.71 12.40 7.50
C LEU A 128 -20.09 11.14 6.87
N HIS A 129 -20.22 10.95 5.55
CA HIS A 129 -19.66 9.78 4.89
C HIS A 129 -18.13 9.75 4.91
N GLU A 130 -17.49 10.89 4.65
CA GLU A 130 -16.02 11.03 4.73
C GLU A 130 -15.55 10.78 6.16
N LEU A 131 -16.23 11.39 7.14
CA LEU A 131 -15.95 11.21 8.56
C LEU A 131 -16.04 9.73 8.98
N CYS A 132 -17.07 9.00 8.52
CA CYS A 132 -17.20 7.57 8.77
C CYS A 132 -16.09 6.76 8.09
N THR A 133 -15.67 7.14 6.89
CA THR A 133 -14.58 6.48 6.16
C THR A 133 -13.27 6.61 6.94
N ASP A 134 -12.89 7.83 7.32
CA ASP A 134 -11.70 8.10 8.12
C ASP A 134 -11.73 7.38 9.47
N PHE A 135 -12.92 7.31 10.08
CA PHE A 135 -13.10 6.62 11.35
C PHE A 135 -12.92 5.11 11.22
N ILE A 136 -13.46 4.48 10.17
CA ILE A 136 -13.26 3.06 9.89
C ILE A 136 -11.80 2.76 9.56
N ASP A 137 -11.12 3.63 8.82
CA ASP A 137 -9.70 3.48 8.52
C ASP A 137 -8.82 3.52 9.78
N MET A 138 -9.21 4.32 10.78
CA MET A 138 -8.54 4.33 12.09
C MET A 138 -8.95 3.20 13.01
N TRP A 139 -10.23 2.81 13.00
CA TRP A 139 -10.76 1.80 13.91
C TRP A 139 -10.50 0.37 13.42
N GLN A 140 -10.60 0.08 12.13
CA GLN A 140 -10.34 -1.23 11.52
C GLN A 140 -11.02 -2.36 12.30
N PRO A 141 -12.36 -2.42 12.29
CA PRO A 141 -13.10 -3.28 13.18
C PRO A 141 -12.78 -4.77 12.98
N THR A 142 -12.43 -5.17 11.76
CA THR A 142 -12.17 -6.57 11.36
C THR A 142 -10.70 -6.96 11.29
N ALA A 143 -9.78 -6.06 11.66
CA ALA A 143 -8.35 -6.35 11.70
C ALA A 143 -7.97 -7.16 12.95
N CYS A 144 -7.18 -8.23 12.76
CA CYS A 144 -6.58 -8.99 13.84
C CYS A 144 -5.51 -8.17 14.59
N THR A 145 -4.68 -7.44 13.84
CA THR A 145 -3.69 -6.51 14.37
C THR A 145 -3.87 -5.18 13.67
N PRO A 146 -4.41 -4.16 14.35
CA PRO A 146 -4.66 -2.90 13.71
C PRO A 146 -3.38 -2.18 13.31
N ASP A 147 -3.50 -1.50 12.18
CA ASP A 147 -2.53 -0.54 11.75
C ASP A 147 -2.81 0.83 12.39
N GLU A 148 -1.97 1.20 13.34
CA GLU A 148 -2.04 2.47 14.06
C GLU A 148 -1.48 3.65 13.25
N LEU A 149 -1.00 3.43 12.01
CA LEU A 149 -0.38 4.48 11.21
C LEU A 149 -1.33 5.66 10.97
N THR A 150 -2.58 5.42 10.59
CA THR A 150 -3.57 6.49 10.37
C THR A 150 -3.78 7.32 11.63
N GLN A 151 -3.97 6.67 12.78
CA GLN A 151 -4.08 7.33 14.09
C GLN A 151 -2.82 8.14 14.43
N THR A 152 -1.65 7.64 14.06
CA THR A 152 -0.36 8.30 14.32
C THR A 152 -0.15 9.51 13.42
N ILE A 153 -0.59 9.45 12.15
CA ILE A 153 -0.63 10.60 11.23
C ILE A 153 -1.46 11.72 11.81
N HIS A 154 -2.63 11.41 12.38
CA HIS A 154 -3.46 12.44 13.02
C HIS A 154 -2.78 13.06 14.25
N ARG A 155 -2.14 12.26 15.10
CA ARG A 155 -1.34 12.78 16.22
C ARG A 155 -0.20 13.67 15.72
N ALA A 156 0.43 13.33 14.60
CA ALA A 156 1.47 14.16 14.00
C ALA A 156 0.91 15.47 13.41
N LEU A 157 -0.31 15.48 12.84
CA LEU A 157 -0.99 16.72 12.42
C LEU A 157 -1.25 17.67 13.60
N GLN A 158 -1.62 17.13 14.76
CA GLN A 158 -1.78 17.92 15.98
C GLN A 158 -0.43 18.46 16.49
N ALA A 159 0.59 17.60 16.53
CA ALA A 159 1.95 18.02 16.89
C ALA A 159 2.50 19.09 15.94
N LYS A 160 2.17 19.00 14.64
CA LYS A 160 2.47 20.04 13.65
C LYS A 160 1.84 21.37 14.01
N ALA A 161 0.54 21.38 14.31
CA ALA A 161 -0.18 22.59 14.69
C ALA A 161 0.36 23.20 16.00
N ALA A 162 0.91 22.37 16.90
CA ALA A 162 1.54 22.80 18.15
C ALA A 162 3.02 23.18 18.02
N GLY A 163 3.65 22.98 16.85
CA GLY A 163 5.08 23.25 16.65
C GLY A 163 6.03 22.20 17.26
N GLU A 164 5.54 20.99 17.56
CA GLU A 164 6.25 19.93 18.29
C GLU A 164 6.97 18.92 17.38
N LEU A 165 6.84 19.00 16.05
CA LEU A 165 7.51 18.06 15.13
C LEU A 165 9.05 18.02 15.28
N PRO A 166 9.76 19.13 15.54
CA PRO A 166 11.21 19.07 15.81
C PRO A 166 11.56 18.18 17.00
N ASP A 167 10.75 18.18 18.06
CA ASP A 167 10.96 17.34 19.24
C ASP A 167 10.67 15.88 18.94
N TRP A 168 9.64 15.60 18.13
CA TRP A 168 9.40 14.25 17.61
C TRP A 168 10.62 13.74 16.84
N PHE A 169 11.17 14.56 15.93
CA PHE A 169 12.37 14.21 15.20
C PHE A 169 13.54 13.87 16.13
N ALA A 170 13.82 14.71 17.12
CA ALA A 170 14.92 14.50 18.07
C ALA A 170 14.76 13.18 18.86
N ARG A 171 13.53 12.78 19.19
CA ARG A 171 13.25 11.52 19.89
C ARG A 171 13.45 10.28 19.01
N HIS A 172 13.20 10.36 17.70
CA HIS A 172 13.15 9.19 16.82
C HIS A 172 14.37 9.02 15.90
N ALA A 173 15.08 10.11 15.55
CA ALA A 173 16.20 10.05 14.62
C ALA A 173 17.31 9.09 15.09
N ARG A 174 17.74 9.21 16.35
CA ARG A 174 18.82 8.37 16.90
C ARG A 174 18.42 6.90 17.07
N PRO A 175 17.24 6.54 17.61
CA PRO A 175 16.78 5.16 17.63
C PRO A 175 16.70 4.52 16.23
N LEU A 176 16.21 5.25 15.23
CA LEU A 176 16.16 4.79 13.85
C LEU A 176 17.57 4.52 13.29
N GLU A 177 18.50 5.43 13.51
CA GLU A 177 19.89 5.28 13.08
C GLU A 177 20.57 4.08 13.77
N SER A 178 20.46 3.98 15.10
CA SER A 178 21.07 2.88 15.87
C SER A 178 20.53 1.52 15.44
N ALA A 179 19.23 1.43 15.11
CA ALA A 179 18.68 0.20 14.59
C ALA A 179 19.26 -0.16 13.22
N CYS A 180 19.53 0.82 12.34
CA CYS A 180 20.10 0.53 11.03
C CYS A 180 21.49 -0.09 11.09
N TRP A 181 22.27 0.21 12.13
CA TRP A 181 23.61 -0.37 12.34
C TRP A 181 23.62 -1.68 13.12
N ASN A 182 22.52 -2.03 13.81
CA ASN A 182 22.43 -3.24 14.61
C ASN A 182 21.24 -4.10 14.17
N GLU A 183 21.52 -5.24 13.53
CA GLU A 183 20.49 -6.15 13.04
C GLU A 183 19.65 -6.79 14.15
N ASP A 184 20.22 -6.93 15.35
CA ASP A 184 19.53 -7.50 16.52
C ASP A 184 18.57 -6.50 17.19
N LEU A 185 18.68 -5.20 16.86
CA LEU A 185 17.82 -4.16 17.42
C LEU A 185 16.53 -4.04 16.61
N LEU A 186 15.46 -4.67 17.10
CA LEU A 186 14.11 -4.52 16.54
C LEU A 186 13.56 -3.12 16.86
N LEU A 187 13.22 -2.36 15.82
CA LEU A 187 12.56 -1.06 16.00
C LEU A 187 11.15 -1.25 16.56
N PRO A 188 10.79 -0.54 17.65
CA PRO A 188 9.41 -0.50 18.12
C PRO A 188 8.49 0.03 17.01
N LYS A 189 7.31 -0.61 16.85
CA LYS A 189 6.26 -0.18 15.89
C LYS A 189 5.96 1.32 16.03
N THR A 190 5.91 1.81 17.27
CA THR A 190 5.63 3.21 17.60
C THR A 190 6.65 4.17 17.00
N VAL A 191 7.96 3.88 17.16
CA VAL A 191 9.05 4.72 16.61
C VAL A 191 8.94 4.82 15.09
N VAL A 192 8.70 3.69 14.41
CA VAL A 192 8.55 3.65 12.95
C VAL A 192 7.33 4.46 12.50
N TYR A 193 6.20 4.29 13.18
CA TYR A 193 4.95 4.96 12.81
C TYR A 193 4.97 6.46 13.09
N GLU A 194 5.58 6.90 14.18
CA GLU A 194 5.73 8.32 14.50
C GLU A 194 6.66 9.02 13.51
N ALA A 195 7.75 8.36 13.10
CA ALA A 195 8.63 8.88 12.05
C ALA A 195 7.95 8.92 10.68
N LEU A 196 7.18 7.89 10.31
CA LEU A 196 6.38 7.88 9.08
C LEU A 196 5.29 8.96 9.08
N ALA A 197 4.59 9.10 10.20
CA ALA A 197 3.58 10.13 10.38
C ALA A 197 4.19 11.52 10.23
N MET A 198 5.35 11.76 10.84
CA MET A 198 6.11 12.99 10.69
C MET A 198 6.52 13.23 9.23
N LEU A 199 7.03 12.22 8.51
CA LEU A 199 7.34 12.36 7.07
C LEU A 199 6.12 12.74 6.24
N LYS A 200 4.93 12.24 6.59
CA LYS A 200 3.70 12.49 5.85
C LYS A 200 3.18 13.92 6.07
N VAL A 201 3.32 14.46 7.27
CA VAL A 201 2.71 15.76 7.65
C VAL A 201 3.68 16.93 7.60
N ALA A 202 4.98 16.69 7.75
CA ALA A 202 5.97 17.74 7.81
C ALA A 202 6.10 18.49 6.47
N ASP A 203 6.21 19.80 6.58
CA ASP A 203 6.61 20.72 5.53
C ASP A 203 7.76 21.62 6.01
N ARG A 204 8.24 22.48 5.12
CA ARG A 204 9.35 23.40 5.37
C ARG A 204 9.13 24.33 6.56
N GLU A 205 7.88 24.68 6.87
CA GLU A 205 7.54 25.64 7.94
C GLU A 205 7.40 24.96 9.29
N SER A 206 6.97 23.69 9.29
CA SER A 206 6.78 22.90 10.51
C SER A 206 8.06 22.29 11.12
N MET A 207 9.19 22.41 10.43
CA MET A 207 10.48 21.86 10.84
C MET A 207 11.52 22.97 10.94
N THR A 208 12.50 22.82 11.84
CA THR A 208 13.59 23.81 11.92
C THR A 208 14.51 23.69 10.68
N PRO A 209 15.17 24.78 10.25
CA PRO A 209 16.12 24.72 9.14
C PRO A 209 17.27 23.73 9.37
N ALA A 210 17.67 23.54 10.63
CA ALA A 210 18.71 22.59 11.02
C ALA A 210 18.28 21.12 10.89
N ILE A 211 16.98 20.84 10.79
CA ILE A 211 16.47 19.50 10.48
C ILE A 211 16.16 19.42 8.99
N TRP A 212 15.36 20.34 8.46
CA TRP A 212 14.84 20.28 7.09
C TRP A 212 15.92 20.39 6.01
N ASN A 213 16.92 21.25 6.20
CA ASN A 213 17.97 21.52 5.20
C ASN A 213 19.25 20.71 5.44
N THR A 214 19.25 19.75 6.37
CA THR A 214 20.45 18.98 6.71
C THR A 214 20.30 17.50 6.35
N MET A 215 21.42 16.78 6.39
CA MET A 215 21.45 15.34 6.11
C MET A 215 20.61 14.51 7.09
N ALA A 216 20.29 15.05 8.27
CA ALA A 216 19.54 14.31 9.29
C ALA A 216 18.13 13.91 8.81
N TRP A 217 17.45 14.78 8.06
CA TRP A 217 16.15 14.47 7.46
C TRP A 217 16.25 13.38 6.39
N HIS A 218 17.26 13.46 5.52
CA HIS A 218 17.53 12.45 4.51
C HIS A 218 17.87 11.09 5.13
N GLN A 219 18.72 11.09 6.16
CA GLN A 219 19.15 9.88 6.86
C GLN A 219 17.97 9.19 7.57
N MET A 220 17.02 9.94 8.14
CA MET A 220 15.81 9.36 8.73
C MET A 220 14.98 8.60 7.68
N ARG A 221 14.86 9.14 6.46
CA ARG A 221 14.13 8.48 5.36
C ARG A 221 14.83 7.20 4.92
N GLU A 222 16.15 7.23 4.81
CA GLU A 222 16.97 6.06 4.50
C GLU A 222 16.82 4.98 5.58
N ASN A 223 16.89 5.35 6.85
CA ASN A 223 16.72 4.43 7.97
C ASN A 223 15.34 3.74 7.97
N LEU A 224 14.29 4.47 7.57
CA LEU A 224 12.96 3.89 7.39
C LEU A 224 12.92 2.88 6.23
N GLY A 225 13.64 3.13 5.14
CA GLY A 225 13.78 2.17 4.04
C GLY A 225 14.50 0.88 4.47
N ILE A 226 15.56 1.01 5.27
CA ILE A 226 16.25 -0.14 5.89
C ILE A 226 15.30 -0.92 6.80
N ALA A 227 14.53 -0.23 7.64
CA ALA A 227 13.53 -0.86 8.51
C ALA A 227 12.46 -1.62 7.71
N ALA A 228 11.96 -1.04 6.62
CA ALA A 228 11.00 -1.71 5.73
C ALA A 228 11.61 -2.98 5.13
N SER A 229 12.85 -2.90 4.66
CA SER A 229 13.55 -4.03 4.05
C SER A 229 13.74 -5.18 5.05
N ARG A 230 14.05 -4.87 6.31
CA ARG A 230 14.15 -5.87 7.39
C ARG A 230 12.79 -6.49 7.73
N LEU A 231 11.73 -5.69 7.80
CA LEU A 231 10.37 -6.19 8.04
C LEU A 231 9.93 -7.14 6.93
N ALA A 232 10.23 -6.81 5.66
CA ALA A 232 9.92 -7.65 4.51
C ALA A 232 10.62 -9.02 4.58
N LYS A 233 11.88 -9.08 5.06
CA LYS A 233 12.65 -10.32 5.20
C LYS A 233 12.11 -11.29 6.27
N THR A 234 11.23 -10.83 7.16
CA THR A 234 10.67 -11.72 8.20
C THR A 234 9.63 -12.71 7.68
N GLU A 235 9.12 -12.51 6.45
CA GLU A 235 8.07 -13.31 5.81
C GLU A 235 6.74 -13.42 6.60
N GLU A 236 6.64 -12.77 7.76
CA GLU A 236 5.38 -12.63 8.48
C GLU A 236 4.49 -11.64 7.74
N PHE A 237 3.26 -12.05 7.44
CA PHE A 237 2.31 -11.24 6.66
C PHE A 237 2.12 -9.82 7.23
N SER A 238 1.90 -9.69 8.54
CA SER A 238 1.67 -8.38 9.18
C SER A 238 2.88 -7.45 9.11
N LYS A 239 4.10 -8.00 9.19
CA LYS A 239 5.36 -7.25 9.03
C LYS A 239 5.61 -6.89 7.57
N THR A 240 5.28 -7.79 6.65
CA THR A 240 5.40 -7.59 5.20
C THR A 240 4.45 -6.50 4.70
N ILE A 241 3.18 -6.52 5.14
CA ILE A 241 2.22 -5.44 4.84
C ILE A 241 2.67 -4.12 5.44
N ARG A 242 3.19 -4.14 6.68
CA ARG A 242 3.77 -2.93 7.29
C ARG A 242 4.90 -2.40 6.42
N ALA A 243 5.85 -3.24 6.01
CA ALA A 243 6.97 -2.86 5.14
C ALA A 243 6.51 -2.15 3.87
N VAL A 244 5.49 -2.70 3.19
CA VAL A 244 4.92 -2.07 1.99
C VAL A 244 4.39 -0.67 2.28
N LYS A 245 3.66 -0.46 3.39
CA LYS A 245 3.15 0.87 3.76
C LYS A 245 4.27 1.87 4.06
N ILE A 246 5.36 1.43 4.69
CA ILE A 246 6.55 2.29 4.89
C ILE A 246 7.07 2.74 3.52
N LEU A 247 7.25 1.80 2.59
CA LEU A 247 7.76 2.07 1.26
C LEU A 247 6.82 2.95 0.43
N GLU A 248 5.49 2.75 0.53
CA GLU A 248 4.49 3.60 -0.11
C GLU A 248 4.59 5.05 0.39
N LEU A 249 4.71 5.28 1.70
CA LEU A 249 4.89 6.63 2.25
C LEU A 249 6.24 7.26 1.85
N LEU A 250 7.31 6.48 1.83
CA LEU A 250 8.61 6.96 1.34
C LEU A 250 8.53 7.33 -0.14
N TRP A 251 7.80 6.56 -0.94
CA TRP A 251 7.56 6.85 -2.34
C TRP A 251 6.74 8.12 -2.54
N GLU A 252 5.63 8.28 -1.81
CA GLU A 252 4.82 9.51 -1.81
C GLU A 252 5.62 10.75 -1.41
N SER A 253 6.61 10.59 -0.51
CA SER A 253 7.52 11.67 -0.13
C SER A 253 8.58 12.00 -1.20
N GLY A 254 8.63 11.26 -2.31
CA GLY A 254 9.51 11.51 -3.45
C GLY A 254 10.70 10.56 -3.60
N ILE A 255 10.81 9.46 -2.82
CA ILE A 255 11.86 8.44 -3.03
C ILE A 255 11.37 7.43 -4.06
N ILE A 256 11.75 7.64 -5.32
CA ILE A 256 11.30 6.79 -6.45
C ILE A 256 11.75 5.33 -6.28
N TYR A 257 12.97 5.09 -5.76
CA TYR A 257 13.44 3.72 -5.46
C TYR A 257 12.53 2.97 -4.47
N ALA A 258 11.89 3.67 -3.52
CA ALA A 258 10.93 3.03 -2.60
C ALA A 258 9.71 2.53 -3.39
N GLY A 259 9.26 3.27 -4.40
CA GLY A 259 8.21 2.82 -5.32
C GLY A 259 8.59 1.57 -6.12
N LEU A 260 9.86 1.47 -6.56
CA LEU A 260 10.38 0.24 -7.16
C LEU A 260 10.28 -0.94 -6.18
N GLN A 261 10.72 -0.74 -4.94
CA GLN A 261 10.62 -1.77 -3.90
C GLN A 261 9.15 -2.14 -3.59
N VAL A 262 8.20 -1.19 -3.63
CA VAL A 262 6.76 -1.48 -3.54
C VAL A 262 6.31 -2.41 -4.69
N ALA A 263 6.71 -2.13 -5.93
CA ALA A 263 6.38 -2.98 -7.06
C ALA A 263 6.94 -4.39 -6.89
N GLN A 264 8.20 -4.52 -6.46
CA GLN A 264 8.86 -5.80 -6.18
C GLN A 264 8.16 -6.58 -5.06
N MET A 265 7.77 -5.91 -3.98
CA MET A 265 7.01 -6.50 -2.89
C MET A 265 5.67 -7.06 -3.38
N TYR A 266 4.94 -6.30 -4.20
CA TYR A 266 3.70 -6.76 -4.83
C TYR A 266 3.89 -7.87 -5.86
N HIS A 267 5.07 -7.96 -6.48
CA HIS A 267 5.36 -8.92 -7.54
C HIS A 267 5.93 -10.24 -7.03
N HIS A 268 6.75 -10.23 -5.98
CA HIS A 268 7.50 -11.41 -5.52
C HIS A 268 7.17 -11.85 -4.09
N VAL A 269 6.95 -10.90 -3.16
CA VAL A 269 6.85 -11.22 -1.73
C VAL A 269 5.41 -11.47 -1.31
N LEU A 270 4.47 -10.69 -1.85
CA LEU A 270 3.05 -10.77 -1.52
C LEU A 270 2.22 -11.62 -2.49
N THR A 271 2.73 -11.87 -3.70
CA THR A 271 2.09 -12.71 -4.73
C THR A 271 1.83 -14.15 -4.29
N PRO A 272 2.73 -14.82 -3.54
CA PRO A 272 2.47 -16.18 -3.04
C PRO A 272 1.25 -16.26 -2.10
N ASN A 273 0.82 -15.13 -1.51
CA ASN A 273 -0.16 -15.06 -0.43
C ASN A 273 -1.32 -14.06 -0.68
N ARG A 274 -1.80 -13.89 -1.93
CA ARG A 274 -2.97 -13.05 -2.31
C ARG A 274 -2.70 -11.57 -2.55
N LEU A 275 -2.00 -11.22 -3.62
CA LEU A 275 -2.15 -9.89 -4.23
C LEU A 275 -2.19 -10.02 -5.76
N SER A 276 -3.14 -9.30 -6.36
CA SER A 276 -3.28 -9.22 -7.81
C SER A 276 -2.05 -8.54 -8.41
N LEU A 277 -1.43 -9.16 -9.42
CA LEU A 277 -0.34 -8.54 -10.19
C LEU A 277 -0.72 -7.17 -10.78
N VAL A 278 -2.02 -6.86 -10.86
CA VAL A 278 -2.53 -5.55 -11.25
C VAL A 278 -1.95 -4.42 -10.39
N ARG A 279 -1.68 -4.65 -9.09
CA ARG A 279 -1.11 -3.60 -8.24
C ARG A 279 0.37 -3.38 -8.54
N ALA A 280 1.15 -4.46 -8.74
CA ALA A 280 2.53 -4.36 -9.20
C ALA A 280 2.61 -3.61 -10.54
N ASP A 281 1.73 -3.96 -11.50
CA ASP A 281 1.62 -3.32 -12.82
C ASP A 281 1.33 -1.82 -12.73
N LYS A 282 0.36 -1.42 -11.89
CA LYS A 282 0.02 0.00 -11.68
C LYS A 282 1.15 0.78 -11.00
N VAL A 283 1.80 0.18 -10.00
CA VAL A 283 2.88 0.85 -9.27
C VAL A 283 4.08 1.03 -10.20
N ILE A 284 4.50 -0.02 -10.91
CA ILE A 284 5.70 0.04 -11.75
C ILE A 284 5.52 1.01 -12.92
N ASP A 285 4.32 1.14 -13.49
CA ASP A 285 4.02 2.18 -14.50
C ASP A 285 4.20 3.59 -13.93
N LYS A 286 3.67 3.87 -12.73
CA LYS A 286 3.81 5.18 -12.10
C LYS A 286 5.26 5.50 -11.76
N VAL A 287 6.00 4.53 -11.23
CA VAL A 287 7.43 4.67 -10.91
C VAL A 287 8.23 4.95 -12.18
N PHE A 288 7.95 4.23 -13.25
CA PHE A 288 8.65 4.42 -14.53
C PHE A 288 8.36 5.80 -15.15
N VAL A 289 7.10 6.25 -15.13
CA VAL A 289 6.74 7.62 -15.56
C VAL A 289 7.49 8.65 -14.74
N GLN A 290 7.49 8.52 -13.40
CA GLN A 290 8.22 9.44 -12.53
C GLN A 290 9.72 9.45 -12.83
N PHE A 291 10.33 8.29 -13.06
CA PHE A 291 11.73 8.20 -13.47
C PHE A 291 12.01 8.98 -14.76
N LEU A 292 11.20 8.80 -15.81
CA LEU A 292 11.35 9.52 -17.08
C LEU A 292 11.17 11.04 -16.93
N THR A 293 10.28 11.47 -16.04
CA THR A 293 9.99 12.90 -15.81
C THR A 293 10.89 13.57 -14.78
N SER A 294 11.80 12.83 -14.11
CA SER A 294 12.66 13.36 -13.04
C SER A 294 14.15 13.51 -13.41
N PRO A 295 14.54 13.92 -14.63
CA PRO A 295 15.95 13.88 -15.06
C PRO A 295 16.91 14.78 -14.25
N ASN A 296 16.40 15.65 -13.36
CA ASN A 296 17.18 16.65 -12.63
C ASN A 296 17.05 16.59 -11.09
N PHE A 297 16.48 15.54 -10.49
CA PHE A 297 16.39 15.42 -9.03
C PHE A 297 17.46 14.46 -8.44
N PRO A 298 18.40 14.95 -7.61
CA PRO A 298 19.31 14.09 -6.87
C PRO A 298 18.58 13.62 -5.58
N PRO A 299 18.34 12.33 -5.29
CA PRO A 299 18.71 11.09 -5.97
C PRO A 299 17.48 10.18 -6.24
N VAL A 300 17.01 10.09 -7.48
CA VAL A 300 15.94 9.15 -7.88
C VAL A 300 16.34 7.69 -7.63
N PHE A 301 17.62 7.39 -7.85
CA PHE A 301 18.28 6.12 -7.66
C PHE A 301 19.70 6.36 -7.12
N ILE A 302 20.16 5.48 -6.22
CA ILE A 302 21.46 5.64 -5.53
C ILE A 302 22.60 5.14 -6.43
N THR A 303 22.34 4.16 -7.28
CA THR A 303 23.35 3.48 -8.13
C THR A 303 22.79 3.13 -9.52
N SER A 304 23.68 2.85 -10.48
CA SER A 304 23.31 2.28 -11.79
C SER A 304 22.61 0.92 -11.65
N GLU A 305 22.97 0.13 -10.64
CA GLU A 305 22.28 -1.13 -10.31
C GLU A 305 20.82 -0.91 -9.94
N SER A 306 20.49 0.21 -9.30
CA SER A 306 19.12 0.55 -8.95
C SER A 306 18.28 0.93 -10.19
N GLU A 307 18.91 1.53 -11.21
CA GLU A 307 18.29 1.82 -12.51
C GLU A 307 18.10 0.51 -13.32
N ALA A 308 19.09 -0.39 -13.31
CA ALA A 308 18.93 -1.73 -13.89
C ALA A 308 17.77 -2.48 -13.23
N ALA A 309 17.69 -2.48 -11.90
CA ALA A 309 16.62 -3.12 -11.14
C ALA A 309 15.23 -2.56 -11.49
N LEU A 310 15.12 -1.26 -11.81
CA LEU A 310 13.87 -0.68 -12.32
C LEU A 310 13.45 -1.34 -13.64
N PHE A 311 14.38 -1.41 -14.60
CA PHE A 311 14.11 -1.98 -15.90
C PHE A 311 13.79 -3.47 -15.82
N GLU A 312 14.55 -4.25 -15.05
CA GLU A 312 14.29 -5.67 -14.79
C GLU A 312 12.90 -5.88 -14.17
N THR A 313 12.57 -5.11 -13.13
CA THR A 313 11.28 -5.24 -12.46
C THR A 313 10.12 -4.85 -13.38
N TYR A 314 10.26 -3.77 -14.14
CA TYR A 314 9.25 -3.35 -15.12
C TYR A 314 9.00 -4.46 -16.13
N ILE A 315 10.07 -4.98 -16.75
CA ILE A 315 9.96 -6.05 -17.73
C ILE A 315 9.31 -7.28 -17.11
N SER A 316 9.80 -7.75 -15.96
CA SER A 316 9.26 -8.95 -15.29
C SER A 316 7.76 -8.83 -15.01
N VAL A 317 7.32 -7.69 -14.47
CA VAL A 317 5.89 -7.42 -14.23
C VAL A 317 5.09 -7.42 -15.53
N LYS A 318 5.59 -6.75 -16.60
CA LYS A 318 4.88 -6.68 -17.89
C LYS A 318 4.82 -8.03 -18.59
N ILE A 319 5.88 -8.83 -18.51
CA ILE A 319 5.94 -10.20 -19.01
C ILE A 319 4.83 -11.03 -18.39
N ASP A 320 4.69 -10.97 -17.07
CA ASP A 320 3.68 -11.73 -16.35
C ASP A 320 2.25 -11.30 -16.70
N VAL A 321 2.02 -10.00 -16.89
CA VAL A 321 0.73 -9.48 -17.39
C VAL A 321 0.49 -9.93 -18.84
N LEU A 322 1.52 -9.89 -19.70
CA LEU A 322 1.45 -10.30 -21.10
C LEU A 322 1.13 -11.79 -21.20
N ARG A 323 1.72 -12.64 -20.35
CA ARG A 323 1.46 -14.10 -20.30
C ARG A 323 0.00 -14.42 -20.00
N ARG A 324 -0.66 -13.64 -19.14
CA ARG A 324 -2.02 -13.93 -18.66
C ARG A 324 -3.14 -13.30 -19.47
N THR A 325 -2.86 -12.26 -20.25
CA THR A 325 -3.89 -11.56 -21.02
C THR A 325 -4.15 -12.22 -22.37
N GLU A 326 -5.41 -12.22 -22.81
CA GLU A 326 -5.83 -12.66 -24.16
C GLU A 326 -6.36 -11.49 -25.01
N ASP A 327 -6.40 -10.29 -24.42
CA ASP A 327 -6.85 -9.08 -25.11
C ASP A 327 -5.80 -8.65 -26.14
N SER A 328 -6.17 -8.68 -27.42
CA SER A 328 -5.26 -8.37 -28.53
C SER A 328 -4.71 -6.94 -28.49
N GLY A 329 -5.51 -5.97 -28.02
CA GLY A 329 -5.08 -4.58 -27.88
C GLY A 329 -4.10 -4.41 -26.73
N LYS A 330 -4.35 -5.10 -25.61
CA LYS A 330 -3.46 -5.11 -24.46
C LYS A 330 -2.13 -5.82 -24.77
N ILE A 331 -2.15 -6.90 -25.55
CA ILE A 331 -0.94 -7.60 -25.99
C ILE A 331 -0.07 -6.66 -26.82
N LEU A 332 -0.62 -6.01 -27.85
CA LEU A 332 0.12 -5.03 -28.65
C LEU A 332 0.76 -3.95 -27.76
N ARG A 333 -0.02 -3.35 -26.86
CA ARG A 333 0.47 -2.30 -25.97
C ARG A 333 1.61 -2.78 -25.06
N LEU A 334 1.47 -3.96 -24.47
CA LEU A 334 2.52 -4.54 -23.60
C LEU A 334 3.78 -4.89 -24.40
N THR A 335 3.62 -5.43 -25.61
CA THR A 335 4.75 -5.70 -26.52
C THR A 335 5.50 -4.40 -26.86
N GLN A 336 4.78 -3.32 -27.18
CA GLN A 336 5.38 -2.00 -27.39
C GLN A 336 6.15 -1.53 -26.16
N GLN A 337 5.51 -1.54 -24.99
CA GLN A 337 6.14 -1.12 -23.73
C GLN A 337 7.43 -1.90 -23.41
N ILE A 338 7.44 -3.22 -23.61
CA ILE A 338 8.62 -4.05 -23.36
C ILE A 338 9.75 -3.71 -24.34
N ILE A 339 9.45 -3.65 -25.65
CA ILE A 339 10.47 -3.37 -26.67
C ILE A 339 11.03 -1.95 -26.50
N ASP A 340 10.17 -0.96 -26.29
CA ASP A 340 10.57 0.44 -26.14
C ASP A 340 11.47 0.62 -24.90
N LEU A 341 11.12 -0.02 -23.78
CA LEU A 341 11.93 0.00 -22.58
C LEU A 341 13.30 -0.65 -22.81
N VAL A 342 13.34 -1.81 -23.45
CA VAL A 342 14.60 -2.51 -23.69
C VAL A 342 15.53 -1.69 -24.61
N VAL A 343 14.98 -1.07 -25.65
CA VAL A 343 15.72 -0.17 -26.53
C VAL A 343 16.23 1.05 -25.76
N TYR A 344 15.41 1.62 -24.89
CA TYR A 344 15.78 2.72 -24.01
C TYR A 344 16.91 2.33 -23.04
N ALA A 345 16.81 1.20 -22.36
CA ALA A 345 17.82 0.67 -21.44
C ALA A 345 19.16 0.42 -22.13
N LYS A 346 19.14 -0.15 -23.34
CA LYS A 346 20.33 -0.28 -24.18
C LYS A 346 20.96 1.08 -24.49
N GLY A 347 20.14 2.07 -24.87
CA GLY A 347 20.59 3.44 -25.12
C GLY A 347 21.24 4.11 -23.90
N ARG A 348 20.89 3.66 -22.69
CA ARG A 348 21.47 4.09 -21.41
C ARG A 348 22.74 3.32 -21.01
N GLY A 349 23.15 2.30 -21.78
CA GLY A 349 24.39 1.55 -21.56
C GLY A 349 24.22 0.18 -20.89
N PHE A 350 23.00 -0.24 -20.58
CA PHE A 350 22.70 -1.57 -20.01
C PHE A 350 22.62 -2.62 -21.13
N LYS A 351 23.73 -3.33 -21.37
CA LYS A 351 23.90 -4.20 -22.54
C LYS A 351 23.08 -5.48 -22.46
N GLU A 352 22.86 -5.98 -21.26
CA GLU A 352 22.09 -7.19 -20.94
C GLU A 352 20.63 -7.13 -21.45
N PHE A 353 20.05 -5.93 -21.54
CA PHE A 353 18.71 -5.76 -22.12
C PHE A 353 18.71 -5.95 -23.65
N ALA A 354 19.83 -5.72 -24.34
CA ALA A 354 19.89 -5.90 -25.79
C ALA A 354 19.52 -7.34 -26.19
N ASP A 355 19.98 -8.33 -25.44
CA ASP A 355 19.69 -9.75 -25.68
C ASP A 355 18.20 -10.05 -25.48
N CYS A 356 17.58 -9.44 -24.46
CA CYS A 356 16.13 -9.55 -24.23
C CYS A 356 15.30 -9.02 -25.41
N ALA A 357 15.70 -7.88 -26.00
CA ALA A 357 15.04 -7.35 -27.20
C ALA A 357 15.21 -8.29 -28.38
N LEU A 358 16.43 -8.81 -28.58
CA LEU A 358 16.73 -9.69 -29.69
C LEU A 358 16.00 -11.04 -29.57
N SER A 359 15.76 -11.55 -28.36
CA SER A 359 14.93 -12.75 -28.16
C SER A 359 13.48 -12.57 -28.61
N ILE A 360 12.96 -11.34 -28.59
CA ILE A 360 11.62 -11.01 -29.11
C ILE A 360 11.69 -10.67 -30.62
N LEU A 361 12.63 -9.83 -31.03
CA LEU A 361 12.69 -9.28 -32.39
C LEU A 361 13.32 -10.24 -33.40
N ALA A 362 14.25 -11.08 -32.97
CA ALA A 362 15.06 -11.99 -33.78
C ALA A 362 15.21 -13.39 -33.15
N PRO A 363 14.10 -14.13 -32.90
CA PRO A 363 14.14 -15.41 -32.19
C PRO A 363 14.87 -16.54 -32.92
N TRP A 364 15.22 -16.35 -34.19
CA TRP A 364 15.95 -17.33 -34.99
C TRP A 364 17.47 -17.35 -34.70
N LEU A 365 17.99 -16.44 -33.88
CA LEU A 365 19.42 -16.39 -33.52
C LEU A 365 19.76 -17.48 -32.48
N PRO A 366 20.67 -18.43 -32.80
CA PRO A 366 20.96 -19.56 -31.91
C PRO A 366 21.58 -19.18 -30.56
N GLU A 367 22.46 -18.17 -30.53
CA GLU A 367 23.18 -17.73 -29.32
C GLU A 367 22.25 -17.18 -28.22
N LEU A 368 21.03 -16.76 -28.60
CA LEU A 368 20.06 -16.22 -27.67
C LEU A 368 19.26 -17.30 -26.94
N GLN A 369 19.22 -18.54 -27.47
CA GLN A 369 18.40 -19.65 -26.95
C GLN A 369 18.97 -20.37 -25.71
N ASN A 370 19.97 -19.78 -25.04
CA ASN A 370 20.62 -20.33 -23.85
C ASN A 370 19.77 -20.20 -22.57
N GLN A 371 20.13 -20.96 -21.51
CA GLN A 371 19.55 -20.88 -20.16
C GLN A 371 19.72 -19.46 -19.59
N GLY A 372 18.68 -18.64 -19.70
CA GLY A 372 18.69 -17.22 -19.30
C GLY A 372 17.61 -16.40 -20.01
N ASN A 373 17.27 -16.75 -21.26
CA ASN A 373 16.29 -16.01 -22.08
C ASN A 373 15.00 -16.80 -22.37
N GLU A 374 14.86 -18.01 -21.84
CA GLU A 374 13.73 -18.92 -22.09
C GLU A 374 12.35 -18.23 -21.93
N GLU A 375 12.26 -17.34 -20.95
CA GLU A 375 11.05 -16.56 -20.68
C GLU A 375 10.67 -15.64 -21.85
N PHE A 376 11.66 -15.00 -22.49
CA PHE A 376 11.46 -14.10 -23.62
C PHE A 376 11.10 -14.86 -24.91
N PHE A 377 11.67 -16.04 -25.11
CA PHE A 377 11.28 -16.92 -26.23
C PHE A 377 9.84 -17.41 -26.10
N ALA A 378 9.40 -17.77 -24.89
CA ALA A 378 8.01 -18.16 -24.66
C ALA A 378 7.04 -17.00 -24.96
N LEU A 379 7.42 -15.75 -24.66
CA LEU A 379 6.63 -14.58 -25.05
C LEU A 379 6.57 -14.40 -26.55
N ARG A 380 7.67 -14.67 -27.25
CA ARG A 380 7.73 -14.51 -28.70
C ARG A 380 6.74 -15.42 -29.42
N ASP A 381 6.63 -16.68 -29.00
CA ASP A 381 5.63 -17.61 -29.51
C ASP A 381 4.21 -17.06 -29.27
N LYS A 382 3.93 -16.57 -28.05
CA LYS A 382 2.65 -15.94 -27.75
C LYS A 382 2.35 -14.74 -28.64
N ILE A 383 3.29 -13.80 -28.77
CA ILE A 383 3.14 -12.56 -29.55
C ILE A 383 2.88 -12.88 -31.03
N SER A 384 3.52 -13.91 -31.58
CA SER A 384 3.37 -14.33 -32.98
C SER A 384 1.92 -14.64 -33.38
N ARG A 385 1.10 -15.08 -32.42
CA ARG A 385 -0.30 -15.44 -32.63
C ARG A 385 -1.22 -14.21 -32.75
N TYR A 386 -0.70 -13.00 -32.54
CA TYR A 386 -1.45 -11.75 -32.58
C TYR A 386 -0.92 -10.83 -33.69
N PRO A 387 -1.61 -10.72 -34.85
CA PRO A 387 -1.07 -10.09 -36.06
C PRO A 387 -0.55 -8.66 -35.88
N LYS A 388 -1.23 -7.82 -35.09
CA LYS A 388 -0.80 -6.44 -34.86
C LYS A 388 0.48 -6.34 -34.03
N ALA A 389 0.62 -7.19 -33.01
CA ALA A 389 1.82 -7.23 -32.18
C ALA A 389 3.01 -7.80 -32.96
N GLU A 390 2.77 -8.84 -33.77
CA GLU A 390 3.75 -9.40 -34.69
C GLU A 390 4.24 -8.37 -35.72
N ALA A 391 3.33 -7.62 -36.35
CA ALA A 391 3.67 -6.59 -37.30
C ALA A 391 4.55 -5.49 -36.67
N TYR A 392 4.30 -5.14 -35.40
CA TYR A 392 5.15 -4.21 -34.65
C TYR A 392 6.57 -4.78 -34.43
N CYS A 393 6.69 -6.04 -34.00
CA CYS A 393 7.98 -6.69 -33.84
C CYS A 393 8.78 -6.72 -35.14
N GLN A 394 8.14 -7.05 -36.27
CA GLN A 394 8.79 -7.07 -37.58
C GLN A 394 9.25 -5.67 -38.01
N TYR A 395 8.42 -4.65 -37.78
CA TYR A 395 8.78 -3.26 -38.04
C TYR A 395 10.02 -2.84 -37.22
N MET A 396 10.04 -3.12 -35.92
CA MET A 396 11.17 -2.77 -35.05
C MET A 396 12.43 -3.54 -35.39
N ALA A 397 12.32 -4.82 -35.75
CA ALA A 397 13.45 -5.63 -36.23
C ALA A 397 14.05 -5.06 -37.51
N ASN A 398 13.21 -4.67 -38.48
CA ASN A 398 13.64 -4.03 -39.71
C ASN A 398 14.33 -2.69 -39.46
N LEU A 399 13.80 -1.87 -38.53
CA LEU A 399 14.40 -0.60 -38.14
C LEU A 399 15.80 -0.79 -37.51
N ALA A 400 15.94 -1.81 -36.65
CA ALA A 400 17.22 -2.15 -36.04
C ALA A 400 18.24 -2.61 -37.10
N LEU A 401 17.82 -3.44 -38.06
CA LEU A 401 18.68 -3.91 -39.16
C LEU A 401 19.05 -2.79 -40.15
N SER A 402 18.15 -1.84 -40.43
CA SER A 402 18.44 -0.69 -41.30
C SER A 402 19.48 0.25 -40.68
N ASN A 403 19.47 0.38 -39.35
CA ASN A 403 20.46 1.17 -38.61
C ASN A 403 21.80 0.44 -38.42
N TYR A 404 21.86 -0.87 -38.72
CA TYR A 404 23.06 -1.71 -38.63
C TYR A 404 23.73 -1.94 -39.98
N ARG A 405 23.27 -1.31 -41.08
CA ARG A 405 24.04 -1.33 -42.32
C ARG A 405 25.40 -0.69 -42.02
N PRO A 406 26.52 -1.44 -42.12
CA PRO A 406 27.81 -0.79 -42.17
C PRO A 406 27.75 0.20 -43.33
N ALA A 407 28.41 1.35 -43.19
CA ALA A 407 28.70 2.21 -44.31
C ALA A 407 29.40 1.37 -45.39
N ALA A 408 28.62 0.77 -46.28
CA ALA A 408 29.10 0.12 -47.47
C ALA A 408 29.38 1.26 -48.44
N GLN A 409 30.61 1.75 -48.34
CA GLN A 409 31.47 2.19 -49.43
C GLN A 409 30.85 3.19 -50.42
N HIS A 410 31.30 4.44 -50.30
CA HIS A 410 31.95 5.10 -51.43
C HIS A 410 33.25 5.73 -50.98
#